data_AF-A0AA45XML4-F1
#
_entry.id   AF-A0AA45XML4-F1
#
_cell.length_a   1.000
_cell.length_b   1.000
_cell.length_c   1.000
_cell.angle_alpha   90.00
_cell.angle_beta   90.00
_cell.angle_gamma   90.00
#
_symmetry.space_group_name_H-M   'P 1'
#
loop_
_entity.id
_entity.type
_entity.pdbx_description
1 polymer ?
#
loop_
_entity_poly.entity_id
_entity_poly.type
_entity_poly.pdbx_seq_one_letter_code
_entity_poly.pdbx_strand_id
1 'polypeptide(L)'
;MIDPLIAFVLLAAIVAVSIGGARIVSWLLDRRDHTASQQSCEAAFVAQARAELAATGWTPSHEALYQAEIAATKRGNLLAAANYAEQQEAANVR
;
A
#
# COMPACT_ATOMS: atom_id res chain seq x y z
N MET A 1 55.56 17.21 -11.91
CA MET A 1 54.62 18.33 -11.64
C MET A 1 53.34 17.99 -12.37
N ILE A 2 52.22 17.80 -11.64
CA ILE A 2 50.93 17.58 -12.31
C ILE A 2 50.52 18.90 -12.94
N ASP A 3 50.13 18.86 -14.21
CA ASP A 3 49.66 20.05 -14.92
C ASP A 3 48.43 20.61 -14.19
N PRO A 4 48.39 21.93 -13.89
CA PRO A 4 47.27 22.53 -13.18
C PRO A 4 45.92 22.29 -13.88
N LEU A 5 45.89 22.19 -15.21
CA LEU A 5 44.66 21.86 -15.94
C LEU A 5 44.18 20.45 -15.64
N ILE A 6 45.10 19.48 -15.53
CA ILE A 6 44.78 18.09 -15.19
C ILE A 6 44.20 18.02 -13.78
N ALA A 7 44.76 18.77 -12.83
CA ALA A 7 44.23 18.84 -11.46
C ALA A 7 42.81 19.44 -11.43
N PHE A 8 42.56 20.50 -12.20
CA PHE A 8 41.24 21.12 -12.30
C PHE A 8 40.18 20.19 -12.90
N VAL A 9 40.52 19.48 -13.99
CA VAL A 9 39.61 18.51 -14.63
C VAL A 9 39.29 17.37 -13.67
N LEU A 10 40.28 16.86 -12.94
CA LEU A 10 40.07 15.80 -11.96
C LEU A 10 39.13 16.24 -10.84
N LEU A 11 39.32 17.45 -10.30
CA LEU A 11 38.43 18.01 -9.29
C LEU A 11 37.01 18.20 -9.81
N ALA A 12 36.84 18.74 -11.02
CA ALA A 12 35.53 18.91 -11.64
C ALA A 12 34.81 17.56 -11.84
N ALA A 13 35.53 16.52 -12.28
CA ALA A 13 34.99 15.18 -12.42
C ALA A 13 34.53 14.59 -11.08
N ILE A 14 35.34 14.74 -10.02
CA ILE A 14 34.99 14.28 -8.67
C ILE A 14 33.72 14.99 -8.17
N VAL A 15 33.64 16.31 -8.35
CA VAL A 15 32.46 17.09 -7.96
C VAL A 15 31.22 16.63 -8.73
N ALA A 16 31.32 16.45 -10.04
CA ALA A 16 30.20 16.01 -10.87
C ALA A 16 29.70 14.61 -10.47
N VAL A 17 30.61 13.66 -10.23
CA VAL A 17 30.26 12.30 -9.79
C VAL A 17 29.65 12.32 -8.39
N SER A 18 30.19 13.13 -7.47
CA SER A 18 29.67 13.26 -6.11
C SER A 18 28.25 13.83 -6.08
N ILE A 19 27.99 14.89 -6.84
CA ILE A 19 26.65 15.50 -6.95
C ILE A 19 25.67 14.51 -7.57
N GLY A 20 26.08 13.80 -8.63
CA GLY A 20 25.28 12.77 -9.27
C GLY A 20 24.92 11.63 -8.31
N GLY A 21 25.91 11.12 -7.56
CA GLY A 21 25.72 10.09 -6.55
C GLY A 21 24.75 10.52 -5.44
N ALA A 22 24.92 11.74 -4.92
CA ALA A 22 24.04 12.30 -3.90
C ALA A 22 22.58 12.41 -4.40
N ARG A 23 22.37 12.87 -5.64
CA ARG A 23 21.04 12.95 -6.25
C ARG A 23 20.38 11.58 -6.41
N ILE A 24 21.12 10.57 -6.86
CA ILE A 24 20.60 9.22 -7.05
C ILE A 24 20.22 8.57 -5.71
N VAL A 25 21.07 8.70 -4.70
CA VAL A 25 20.79 8.16 -3.35
C VAL A 25 19.62 8.91 -2.72
N SER A 26 19.57 10.24 -2.85
CA SER A 26 18.45 11.04 -2.35
C SER A 26 17.15 10.67 -3.04
N TRP A 27 17.17 10.42 -4.36
CA TRP A 27 15.99 9.94 -5.10
C TRP A 27 15.57 8.53 -4.66
N LEU A 28 16.54 7.63 -4.40
CA LEU A 28 16.24 6.28 -3.95
C LEU A 28 15.63 6.25 -2.54
N LEU A 29 16.13 7.10 -1.63
CA LEU A 29 15.60 7.25 -0.28
C LEU A 29 14.20 7.88 -0.30
N ASP A 30 14.06 9.01 -0.99
CA ASP A 30 12.77 9.70 -1.15
C ASP A 30 11.71 8.79 -1.78
N ARG A 31 12.09 7.98 -2.78
CA ARG A 31 11.19 6.99 -3.38
C ARG A 31 10.76 5.91 -2.39
N ARG A 32 11.67 5.42 -1.55
CA ARG A 32 11.36 4.40 -0.53
C ARG A 32 10.48 4.97 0.57
N ASP A 33 10.79 6.17 1.04
CA ASP A 33 10.03 6.86 2.07
C ASP A 33 8.63 7.19 1.57
N HIS A 34 8.46 7.57 0.30
CA HIS A 34 7.15 7.72 -0.31
C HIS A 34 6.36 6.41 -0.33
N THR A 35 6.95 5.28 -0.69
CA THR A 35 6.23 3.99 -0.67
C THR A 35 5.89 3.54 0.75
N ALA A 36 6.79 3.74 1.72
CA ALA A 36 6.56 3.34 3.10
C ALA A 36 5.55 4.26 3.80
N SER A 37 5.62 5.57 3.56
CA SER A 37 4.68 6.56 4.07
C SER A 37 3.30 6.39 3.47
N GLN A 38 3.21 6.08 2.17
CA GLN A 38 1.94 5.78 1.53
C GLN A 38 1.33 4.50 2.11
N GLN A 39 2.12 3.42 2.23
CA GLN A 39 1.64 2.18 2.85
C GLN A 39 1.22 2.35 4.31
N SER A 40 1.94 3.18 5.09
CA SER A 40 1.58 3.44 6.48
C SER A 40 0.31 4.27 6.61
N CYS A 41 0.13 5.26 5.73
CA CYS A 41 -1.09 6.07 5.66
C CYS A 41 -2.29 5.21 5.22
N GLU A 42 -2.14 4.38 4.18
CA GLU A 42 -3.16 3.44 3.73
C GLU A 42 -3.49 2.42 4.82
N ALA A 43 -2.49 1.87 5.50
CA ALA A 43 -2.70 0.94 6.61
C ALA A 43 -3.41 1.61 7.80
N ALA A 44 -3.05 2.85 8.13
CA ALA A 44 -3.71 3.63 9.18
C ALA A 44 -5.18 3.92 8.83
N PHE A 45 -5.45 4.31 7.59
CA PHE A 45 -6.80 4.53 7.09
C PHE A 45 -7.64 3.25 7.12
N VAL A 46 -7.09 2.12 6.65
CA VAL A 46 -7.78 0.82 6.70
C VAL A 46 -7.99 0.37 8.14
N ALA A 47 -7.02 0.58 9.03
CA ALA A 47 -7.17 0.27 10.45
C ALA A 47 -8.26 1.11 11.11
N GLN A 48 -8.32 2.40 10.79
CA GLN A 48 -9.37 3.30 11.27
C GLN A 48 -10.75 2.87 10.74
N ALA A 49 -10.89 2.62 9.44
CA ALA A 49 -12.13 2.15 8.84
C ALA A 49 -12.59 0.82 9.47
N ARG A 50 -11.65 -0.11 9.74
CA ARG A 50 -11.93 -1.36 10.45
C ARG A 50 -12.38 -1.13 11.89
N ALA A 51 -11.82 -0.15 12.58
CA ALA A 51 -12.23 0.20 13.94
C ALA A 51 -13.63 0.83 13.95
N GLU A 52 -13.95 1.69 12.98
CA GLU A 52 -15.28 2.27 12.80
C GLU A 52 -16.32 1.19 12.45
N LEU A 53 -16.00 0.27 11.54
CA LEU A 53 -16.83 -0.91 11.25
C LEU A 53 -17.04 -1.80 12.49
N ALA A 54 -15.97 -2.08 13.25
CA ALA A 54 -16.11 -2.85 14.49
C ALA A 54 -17.04 -2.16 15.50
N ALA A 55 -17.05 -0.83 15.54
CA ALA A 55 -17.95 -0.05 16.38
C ALA A 55 -19.42 -0.13 15.91
N THR A 56 -19.68 -0.36 14.62
CA THR A 56 -21.04 -0.63 14.11
C THR A 56 -21.50 -2.07 14.35
N GLY A 57 -20.72 -2.89 15.06
CA GLY A 57 -21.01 -4.31 15.29
C GLY A 57 -20.56 -5.24 14.16
N TRP A 58 -19.80 -4.73 13.19
CA TRP A 58 -19.24 -5.56 12.11
C TRP A 58 -18.20 -6.54 12.67
N THR A 59 -18.32 -7.82 12.30
CA THR A 59 -17.37 -8.86 12.73
C THR A 59 -16.60 -9.44 11.54
N PRO A 60 -15.39 -10.01 11.75
CA PRO A 60 -14.63 -10.66 10.68
C PRO A 60 -15.40 -11.77 9.95
N SER A 61 -16.39 -12.38 10.59
CA SER A 61 -17.29 -13.37 10.00
C SER A 61 -18.23 -12.76 8.95
N HIS A 62 -18.69 -11.52 9.16
CA HIS A 62 -19.52 -10.80 8.18
C HIS A 62 -18.73 -10.52 6.90
N GLU A 63 -17.46 -10.10 7.04
CA GLU A 63 -16.56 -9.89 5.89
C GLU A 63 -16.39 -11.17 5.06
N ALA A 64 -16.19 -12.32 5.72
CA ALA A 64 -16.01 -13.60 5.03
C ALA A 64 -17.25 -14.01 4.22
N LEU A 65 -18.46 -13.79 4.77
CA LEU A 65 -19.73 -14.06 4.08
C LEU A 65 -19.93 -13.12 2.88
N TYR A 66 -19.67 -11.82 3.06
CA TYR A 66 -19.73 -10.84 1.97
C TYR A 66 -18.78 -11.16 0.82
N GLN A 67 -17.52 -11.51 1.12
CA GLN A 67 -16.55 -11.87 0.09
C GLN A 67 -16.96 -13.15 -0.65
N ALA A 68 -17.56 -14.11 0.06
CA ALA A 68 -18.08 -15.34 -0.54
C ALA A 68 -19.28 -15.08 -1.45
N GLU A 69 -20.19 -14.19 -1.06
CA GLU A 69 -21.31 -13.73 -1.89
C GLU A 69 -20.80 -13.04 -3.16
N ILE A 70 -19.86 -12.10 -3.03
CA ILE A 70 -19.27 -11.39 -4.17
C ILE A 70 -18.59 -12.38 -5.12
N ALA A 71 -17.84 -13.35 -4.59
CA ALA A 71 -17.19 -14.38 -5.39
C ALA A 71 -18.20 -15.29 -6.11
N ALA A 72 -19.30 -15.65 -5.45
CA ALA A 72 -20.39 -16.43 -6.03
C ALA A 72 -21.10 -15.66 -7.15
N THR A 73 -21.43 -14.39 -6.91
CA THR A 73 -22.02 -13.47 -7.90
C THR A 73 -21.10 -13.26 -9.10
N LYS A 74 -19.81 -13.05 -8.88
CA LYS A 74 -18.81 -12.93 -9.96
C LYS A 74 -18.68 -14.21 -10.79
N ARG A 75 -18.87 -15.38 -10.17
CA ARG A 75 -18.89 -16.68 -10.87
C ARG A 75 -20.24 -17.02 -11.50
N GLY A 76 -21.25 -16.16 -11.37
CA GLY A 76 -22.61 -16.42 -11.84
C GLY A 76 -23.36 -17.49 -11.05
N ASN A 77 -22.85 -17.91 -9.88
CA ASN A 77 -23.51 -18.86 -9.00
C ASN A 77 -24.48 -18.13 -8.07
N LEU A 78 -25.66 -17.81 -8.60
CA LEU A 78 -26.68 -17.04 -7.90
C LEU A 78 -27.28 -17.77 -6.68
N LEU A 79 -27.31 -19.11 -6.71
CA LEU A 79 -27.79 -19.94 -5.60
C LEU A 79 -26.85 -19.86 -4.40
N ALA A 80 -25.53 -19.93 -4.64
CA ALA A 80 -24.56 -19.75 -3.58
C ALA A 80 -24.58 -18.30 -3.05
N ALA A 81 -24.74 -17.31 -3.92
CA ALA A 81 -24.88 -15.91 -3.49
C ALA A 81 -26.10 -15.70 -2.58
N ALA A 82 -27.27 -16.24 -2.96
CA ALA A 82 -28.48 -16.16 -2.13
C ALA A 82 -28.29 -16.81 -0.75
N ASN A 83 -27.65 -18.00 -0.69
CA ASN A 83 -27.37 -18.65 0.58
C ASN A 83 -26.43 -17.84 1.48
N TYR A 84 -25.43 -17.14 0.91
CA TYR A 84 -24.54 -16.27 1.68
C TYR A 84 -25.27 -15.03 2.20
N ALA A 85 -26.19 -14.45 1.41
CA ALA A 85 -27.02 -13.33 1.84
C ALA A 85 -27.96 -13.72 3.00
N GLU A 86 -28.61 -14.89 2.94
CA GLU A 86 -29.45 -15.39 4.04
C GLU A 86 -28.64 -15.63 5.34
N GLN A 87 -27.42 -16.16 5.22
CA GLN A 87 -26.52 -16.33 6.37
C GLN A 87 -26.11 -15.00 6.99
N GLN A 88 -25.96 -13.96 6.17
CA GLN A 88 -25.66 -12.61 6.64
C GLN A 88 -26.84 -12.01 7.41
N GLU A 89 -28.07 -12.14 6.91
CA GLU A 89 -29.27 -11.67 7.61
C GLU A 89 -29.44 -12.39 8.96
N ALA A 90 -29.21 -13.70 9.00
CA ALA A 90 -29.26 -14.48 10.23
C ALA A 90 -28.17 -14.08 11.25
N ALA A 91 -27.01 -13.61 10.79
CA ALA A 91 -25.93 -13.11 11.64
C ALA A 91 -26.20 -11.69 12.16
N ASN A 92 -26.95 -10.87 11.42
CA ASN A 92 -27.28 -9.48 11.78
C ASN A 92 -28.49 -9.35 12.72
N VAL A 93 -29.37 -10.35 12.75
CA VAL A 93 -30.61 -10.35 13.58
C VAL A 93 -30.39 -10.94 14.98
N ARG A 94 -29.18 -11.45 15.28
CA ARG A 94 -28.83 -12.09 16.56
C ARG A 94 -28.08 -11.16 17.51
#